data_AF-A0A7X9G2B1-F1
#
_entry.id   AF-A0A7X9G2B1-F1
#
_cell.length_a   1.000
_cell.length_b   1.000
_cell.length_c   1.000
_cell.angle_alpha   90.00
_cell.angle_beta   90.00
_cell.angle_gamma   90.00
#
_symmetry.space_group_name_H-M   'P 1'
#
loop_
_entity.id
_entity.type
_entity.pdbx_description
1 polymer ?
#
loop_
_entity_poly.entity_id
_entity_poly.type
_entity_poly.pdbx_seq_one_letter_code
_entity_poly.pdbx_strand_id
1 'polypeptide(L)'
;MAKFIQEGRSIDYRPQSAVSAGAVVKIADNFFGAALRGIEAGKLGALRIEGVIEGPKGSDSIAFGTLVYWDGSKFTTTAASGGYIGRAIADRGSTLWVLLNASNLGALTVPTPQTAPTPTATEVAVTGTYADDDDAIAAAINANRADLAAVVAALKTAGLFT
;
A
#
# COMPACT_ATOMS: atom_id res chain seq x y z
N MET A 1 16.27 -0.28 -10.17
CA MET A 1 15.67 1.02 -10.57
C MET A 1 14.53 0.74 -11.54
N ALA A 2 13.32 1.25 -11.27
CA ALA A 2 12.17 1.07 -12.14
C ALA A 2 12.03 2.28 -13.10
N LYS A 3 11.71 2.03 -14.36
CA LYS A 3 11.50 3.06 -15.39
C LYS A 3 10.02 3.12 -15.76
N PHE A 4 9.44 4.31 -15.80
CA PHE A 4 8.11 4.52 -16.34
C PHE A 4 8.09 4.22 -17.84
N ILE A 5 7.19 3.33 -18.27
CA ILE A 5 7.02 2.96 -19.68
C ILE A 5 5.76 3.60 -20.25
N GLN A 6 4.61 3.38 -19.62
CA GLN A 6 3.31 3.89 -20.09
C GLN A 6 2.25 3.87 -18.99
N GLU A 7 1.14 4.59 -19.20
CA GLU A 7 -0.02 4.66 -18.30
C GLU A 7 -0.75 3.33 -18.11
N GLY A 8 -0.57 2.36 -19.00
CA GLY A 8 -1.19 1.03 -18.88
C GLY A 8 -2.66 0.98 -19.35
N ARG A 9 -3.13 1.94 -20.14
CA ARG A 9 -4.50 1.93 -20.69
C ARG A 9 -4.66 0.94 -21.86
N SER A 10 -3.58 0.78 -22.62
CA SER A 10 -3.46 -0.18 -23.72
C SER A 10 -2.08 -0.83 -23.68
N ILE A 11 -1.95 -2.02 -24.26
CA ILE A 11 -0.69 -2.72 -24.41
C ILE A 11 -0.44 -3.08 -25.87
N ASP A 12 0.84 -3.10 -26.25
CA ASP A 12 1.27 -3.65 -27.52
C ASP A 12 1.06 -5.16 -27.53
N TYR A 13 0.46 -5.66 -28.60
CA TYR A 13 0.14 -7.07 -28.75
C TYR A 13 0.39 -7.52 -30.19
N ARG A 14 1.06 -8.67 -30.34
CA ARG A 14 1.31 -9.31 -31.63
C ARG A 14 0.64 -10.68 -31.63
N PRO A 15 -0.53 -10.84 -32.28
CA PRO A 15 -1.24 -12.10 -32.26
C PRO A 15 -0.62 -13.11 -33.23
N GLN A 16 -0.78 -14.40 -32.92
CA GLN A 16 -0.41 -15.49 -33.84
C GLN A 16 -1.42 -15.66 -34.99
N SER A 17 -2.69 -15.35 -34.73
CA SER A 17 -3.80 -15.39 -35.71
C SER A 17 -4.47 -14.02 -35.82
N ALA A 18 -5.12 -13.71 -36.95
CA ALA A 18 -5.78 -12.42 -37.10
C ALA A 18 -6.87 -12.21 -36.01
N VAL A 19 -6.86 -11.04 -35.39
CA VAL A 19 -7.83 -10.61 -34.37
C VAL A 19 -8.74 -9.56 -34.99
N SER A 20 -10.05 -9.77 -34.92
CA SER A 20 -11.02 -8.81 -35.44
C SER A 20 -11.19 -7.61 -34.52
N ALA A 21 -11.66 -6.48 -35.06
CA ALA A 21 -12.06 -5.34 -34.24
C ALA A 21 -13.19 -5.75 -33.28
N GLY A 22 -13.13 -5.28 -32.03
CA GLY A 22 -14.06 -5.64 -30.96
C GLY A 22 -13.81 -7.01 -30.33
N ALA A 23 -12.87 -7.80 -30.84
CA ALA A 23 -12.57 -9.11 -30.26
C ALA A 23 -11.92 -8.97 -28.87
N VAL A 24 -12.41 -9.78 -27.92
CA VAL A 24 -11.83 -9.92 -26.59
C VAL A 24 -10.79 -11.02 -26.65
N VAL A 25 -9.56 -10.69 -26.23
CA VAL A 25 -8.41 -11.58 -26.21
C VAL A 25 -8.01 -11.82 -24.76
N LYS A 26 -7.89 -13.10 -24.38
CA LYS A 26 -7.30 -13.51 -23.12
C LYS A 26 -5.78 -13.40 -23.22
N ILE A 27 -5.17 -12.55 -22.41
CA ILE A 27 -3.72 -12.31 -22.44
C ILE A 27 -3.02 -13.30 -21.49
N ALA A 28 -3.48 -13.39 -20.24
CA ALA A 28 -3.00 -14.33 -19.22
C ALA A 28 -4.06 -14.47 -18.12
N ASP A 29 -4.17 -15.62 -17.45
CA ASP A 29 -5.06 -15.86 -16.29
C ASP A 29 -6.46 -15.21 -16.38
N ASN A 30 -6.78 -14.23 -15.53
CA ASN A 30 -8.02 -13.43 -15.57
C ASN A 30 -7.78 -12.02 -16.12
N PHE A 31 -6.83 -11.88 -17.04
CA PHE A 31 -6.42 -10.62 -17.64
C PHE A 31 -6.74 -10.61 -19.13
N PHE A 32 -7.59 -9.66 -19.51
CA PHE A 32 -8.15 -9.59 -20.86
C PHE A 32 -7.85 -8.24 -21.51
N GLY A 33 -7.75 -8.27 -22.83
CA GLY A 33 -7.65 -7.08 -23.65
C GLY A 33 -8.69 -7.08 -24.77
N ALA A 34 -9.19 -5.91 -25.14
CA ALA A 34 -10.11 -5.75 -26.27
C ALA A 34 -9.39 -5.08 -27.44
N ALA A 35 -9.53 -5.65 -28.63
CA ALA A 35 -8.96 -5.08 -29.85
C ALA A 35 -9.83 -3.92 -30.36
N LEU A 36 -9.33 -2.68 -30.29
CA LEU A 36 -10.06 -1.50 -30.82
C LEU A 36 -10.14 -1.47 -32.35
N ARG A 37 -9.19 -2.14 -33.01
CA ARG A 37 -9.09 -2.27 -34.47
C ARG A 37 -8.68 -3.70 -34.79
N GLY A 38 -8.94 -4.14 -36.03
CA GLY A 38 -8.44 -5.43 -36.50
C GLY A 38 -6.90 -5.45 -36.49
N ILE A 39 -6.33 -6.58 -36.05
CA ILE A 39 -4.89 -6.83 -36.00
C ILE A 39 -4.62 -8.07 -36.84
N GLU A 40 -3.83 -7.92 -37.91
CA GLU A 40 -3.40 -9.06 -38.71
C GLU A 40 -2.44 -9.98 -37.95
N ALA A 41 -2.40 -11.25 -38.33
CA ALA A 41 -1.46 -12.23 -37.77
C ALA A 41 -0.01 -11.75 -37.92
N GLY A 42 0.75 -11.80 -36.83
CA GLY A 42 2.16 -11.42 -36.81
C GLY A 42 2.44 -9.92 -36.93
N LYS A 43 1.41 -9.06 -37.01
CA LYS A 43 1.57 -7.60 -37.00
C LYS A 43 1.46 -7.05 -35.58
N LEU A 44 2.10 -5.90 -35.34
CA LEU A 44 1.96 -5.20 -34.07
C LEU A 44 0.61 -4.46 -34.08
N GLY A 45 -0.20 -4.72 -33.06
CA GLY A 45 -1.40 -3.95 -32.78
C GLY A 45 -1.46 -3.59 -31.30
N ALA A 46 -2.58 -3.01 -30.86
CA ALA A 46 -2.79 -2.63 -29.48
C ALA A 46 -4.10 -3.19 -28.94
N LEU A 47 -4.05 -3.74 -27.72
CA LEU A 47 -5.23 -4.14 -26.96
C LEU A 47 -5.51 -3.14 -25.86
N ARG A 48 -6.77 -2.74 -25.72
CA ARG A 48 -7.26 -1.95 -24.59
C ARG A 48 -7.39 -2.87 -23.39
N ILE A 49 -6.79 -2.52 -22.25
CA ILE A 49 -6.84 -3.33 -21.02
C ILE A 49 -7.60 -2.65 -19.87
N GLU A 50 -7.99 -1.39 -20.05
CA GLU A 50 -8.76 -0.62 -19.07
C GLU A 50 -9.91 0.15 -19.73
N GLY A 51 -11.01 0.31 -19.01
CA GLY A 51 -12.18 1.09 -19.41
C GLY A 51 -13.42 0.24 -19.58
N VAL A 52 -14.46 0.82 -20.20
CA VAL A 52 -15.72 0.14 -20.44
C VAL A 52 -15.73 -0.40 -21.87
N ILE A 53 -16.00 -1.70 -22.02
CA ILE A 53 -16.18 -2.36 -23.31
C ILE A 53 -17.64 -2.78 -23.49
N GLU A 54 -18.12 -2.75 -24.73
CA GLU A 54 -19.42 -3.29 -25.10
C GLU A 54 -19.24 -4.63 -25.83
N GLY A 55 -20.08 -5.60 -25.52
CA GLY A 55 -20.04 -6.91 -26.13
C GLY A 55 -21.33 -7.69 -25.93
N PRO A 56 -21.50 -8.81 -26.64
CA PRO A 56 -22.73 -9.61 -26.60
C PRO A 56 -22.90 -10.27 -25.23
N LYS A 57 -24.15 -10.43 -24.79
CA LYS A 57 -24.50 -11.20 -23.59
C LYS A 57 -25.57 -12.25 -23.87
N GLY A 58 -25.82 -13.12 -22.90
CA GLY A 58 -26.99 -14.01 -22.90
C GLY A 58 -28.32 -13.27 -22.79
N SER A 59 -29.42 -14.03 -22.85
CA SER A 59 -30.78 -13.51 -22.65
C SER A 59 -31.01 -12.97 -21.25
N ASP A 60 -30.23 -13.44 -20.28
CA ASP A 60 -30.40 -13.07 -18.87
C ASP A 60 -30.11 -11.59 -18.65
N SER A 61 -30.93 -10.94 -17.83
CA SER A 61 -30.64 -9.57 -17.41
C SER A 61 -29.50 -9.57 -16.40
N ILE A 62 -28.55 -8.65 -16.58
CA ILE A 62 -27.35 -8.56 -15.75
C ILE A 62 -27.38 -7.21 -15.03
N ALA A 63 -27.52 -7.25 -13.71
CA ALA A 63 -27.57 -6.04 -12.90
C ALA A 63 -26.24 -5.28 -12.89
N PHE A 64 -26.30 -3.99 -12.56
CA PHE A 64 -25.11 -3.17 -12.35
C PHE A 64 -24.21 -3.77 -11.27
N GLY A 65 -22.90 -3.80 -11.51
CA GLY A 65 -21.88 -4.26 -10.56
C GLY A 65 -21.71 -5.78 -10.47
N THR A 66 -22.57 -6.57 -11.13
CA THR A 66 -22.46 -8.03 -11.17
C THR A 66 -21.12 -8.49 -11.76
N LEU A 67 -20.57 -9.58 -11.23
CA LEU A 67 -19.37 -10.21 -11.76
C LEU A 67 -19.67 -10.79 -13.15
N VAL A 68 -18.82 -10.46 -14.11
CA VAL A 68 -18.94 -10.89 -15.49
C VAL A 68 -17.73 -11.72 -15.86
N TYR A 69 -17.99 -12.82 -16.55
CA TYR A 69 -17.03 -13.76 -17.09
C TYR A 69 -17.13 -13.77 -18.60
N TRP A 70 -16.01 -14.07 -19.26
CA TRP A 70 -15.96 -14.30 -20.69
C TRP A 70 -16.06 -15.80 -20.95
N ASP A 71 -16.97 -16.24 -21.81
CA ASP A 71 -17.10 -17.66 -22.19
C ASP A 71 -16.38 -18.02 -23.51
N GLY A 72 -15.72 -17.05 -24.14
CA GLY A 72 -15.11 -17.19 -25.46
C GLY A 72 -15.91 -16.53 -26.58
N SER A 73 -17.18 -16.18 -26.35
CA SER A 73 -18.05 -15.57 -27.36
C SER A 73 -18.97 -14.47 -26.82
N LYS A 74 -19.37 -14.53 -25.54
CA LYS A 74 -20.28 -13.60 -24.88
C LYS A 74 -19.94 -13.41 -23.41
N PHE A 75 -20.52 -12.35 -22.85
CA PHE A 75 -20.53 -12.09 -21.42
C PHE A 75 -21.57 -12.94 -20.70
N THR A 76 -21.16 -13.52 -19.58
CA THR A 76 -22.00 -14.38 -18.72
C THR A 76 -21.72 -14.10 -17.25
N THR A 77 -22.70 -14.38 -16.38
CA THR A 77 -22.58 -14.30 -14.92
C THR A 77 -22.15 -15.65 -14.31
N THR A 78 -22.22 -16.73 -15.08
CA THR A 78 -21.70 -18.02 -14.67
C THR A 78 -20.19 -18.03 -14.83
N ALA A 79 -19.48 -18.49 -13.80
CA ALA A 79 -18.04 -18.70 -13.90
C ALA A 79 -17.74 -19.65 -15.08
N ALA A 80 -17.10 -19.12 -16.11
CA ALA A 80 -16.72 -19.86 -17.31
C ALA A 80 -15.22 -20.12 -17.31
N SER A 81 -14.79 -21.16 -18.03
CA SER A 81 -13.36 -21.47 -18.24
C SER A 81 -12.59 -20.32 -18.91
N GLY A 82 -13.29 -19.45 -19.64
CA GLY A 82 -12.68 -18.28 -20.26
C GLY A 82 -12.08 -17.33 -19.24
N GLY A 83 -12.67 -17.18 -18.04
CA GLY A 83 -12.12 -16.41 -16.91
C GLY A 83 -12.92 -15.16 -16.58
N TYR A 84 -12.63 -14.57 -15.42
CA TYR A 84 -13.28 -13.35 -14.94
C TYR A 84 -12.78 -12.13 -15.69
N ILE A 85 -13.67 -11.40 -16.37
CA ILE A 85 -13.28 -10.27 -17.22
C ILE A 85 -13.53 -8.91 -16.56
N GLY A 86 -14.48 -8.81 -15.64
CA GLY A 86 -14.80 -7.52 -15.03
C GLY A 86 -16.20 -7.42 -14.43
N ARG A 87 -16.73 -6.20 -14.36
CA ARG A 87 -18.04 -5.92 -13.76
C ARG A 87 -19.00 -5.26 -14.73
N ALA A 88 -20.27 -5.62 -14.65
CA ALA A 88 -21.33 -5.01 -15.43
C ALA A 88 -21.54 -3.53 -15.04
N ILE A 89 -21.72 -2.66 -16.03
CA ILE A 89 -21.96 -1.22 -15.89
C ILE A 89 -23.31 -0.82 -16.47
N ALA A 90 -23.78 -1.48 -17.52
CA ALA A 90 -25.12 -1.24 -18.04
C ALA A 90 -25.58 -2.42 -18.89
N ASP A 91 -26.76 -2.95 -18.59
CA ASP A 91 -27.49 -3.86 -19.47
C ASP A 91 -28.12 -3.04 -20.61
N ARG A 92 -27.87 -3.44 -21.85
CA ARG A 92 -28.35 -2.80 -23.08
C ARG A 92 -29.28 -3.72 -23.87
N GLY A 93 -29.82 -4.77 -23.23
CA GLY A 93 -30.67 -5.77 -23.87
C GLY A 93 -29.85 -6.91 -24.48
N SER A 94 -29.34 -6.75 -25.69
CA SER A 94 -28.52 -7.78 -26.36
C SER A 94 -27.02 -7.61 -26.09
N THR A 95 -26.59 -6.41 -25.72
CA THR A 95 -25.20 -6.11 -25.34
C THR A 95 -25.10 -5.73 -23.87
N LEU A 96 -23.89 -5.81 -23.34
CA LEU A 96 -23.56 -5.42 -21.97
C LEU A 96 -22.33 -4.50 -22.01
N TRP A 97 -22.40 -3.44 -21.23
CA TRP A 97 -21.25 -2.61 -20.89
C TRP A 97 -20.53 -3.21 -19.70
N VAL A 98 -19.24 -3.53 -19.85
CA VAL A 98 -18.40 -4.17 -18.83
C VAL A 98 -17.19 -3.29 -18.56
N LEU A 99 -16.95 -2.99 -17.28
CA LEU A 99 -15.69 -2.41 -16.82
C LEU A 99 -14.61 -3.50 -16.85
N LEU A 100 -13.68 -3.38 -17.79
CA LEU A 100 -12.65 -4.36 -18.08
C LEU A 100 -11.62 -4.46 -16.96
N ASN A 101 -11.24 -5.69 -16.60
CA ASN A 101 -10.26 -6.06 -15.57
C ASN A 101 -10.53 -5.43 -14.19
N ALA A 102 -11.80 -5.11 -13.89
CA ALA A 102 -12.19 -4.56 -12.59
C ALA A 102 -11.90 -5.57 -11.46
N SER A 103 -11.31 -5.14 -10.33
CA SER A 103 -10.92 -6.08 -9.27
C SER A 103 -12.08 -6.93 -8.73
N ASN A 104 -11.86 -8.25 -8.66
CA ASN A 104 -12.73 -9.20 -7.98
C ASN A 104 -12.34 -9.33 -6.50
N LEU A 105 -12.56 -8.26 -5.71
CA LEU A 105 -12.08 -8.19 -4.33
C LEU A 105 -12.54 -9.32 -3.38
N GLY A 106 -13.47 -10.19 -3.78
CA GLY A 106 -13.93 -11.33 -2.97
C GLY A 106 -14.35 -10.90 -1.55
N ALA A 107 -14.32 -11.84 -0.60
CA ALA A 107 -14.24 -11.47 0.81
C ALA A 107 -12.81 -11.00 1.09
N LEU A 108 -12.65 -9.74 1.50
CA LEU A 108 -11.36 -9.21 1.93
C LEU A 108 -10.96 -9.93 3.23
N THR A 109 -10.05 -10.90 3.15
CA THR A 109 -9.42 -11.42 4.36
C THR A 109 -8.61 -10.28 4.95
N VAL A 110 -8.96 -9.87 6.18
CA VAL A 110 -8.26 -8.78 6.88
C VAL A 110 -6.76 -9.09 6.81
N PRO A 111 -5.93 -8.18 6.24
CA PRO A 111 -4.50 -8.41 6.20
C PRO A 111 -4.01 -8.64 7.63
N THR A 112 -3.21 -9.68 7.85
CA THR A 112 -2.56 -9.87 9.15
C THR A 112 -1.83 -8.58 9.48
N PRO A 113 -2.16 -7.90 10.60
CA PRO A 113 -1.44 -6.70 10.99
C PRO A 113 0.06 -7.02 11.00
N GLN A 114 0.85 -6.21 10.29
CA GLN A 114 2.29 -6.34 10.40
C GLN A 114 2.64 -6.19 11.88
N THR A 115 3.36 -7.17 12.45
CA THR A 115 3.91 -7.02 13.79
C THR A 115 4.72 -5.73 13.82
N ALA A 116 4.39 -4.84 14.76
CA ALA A 116 5.17 -3.62 14.95
C ALA A 116 6.66 -4.00 15.03
N PRO A 117 7.55 -3.30 14.32
CA PRO A 117 8.98 -3.60 14.39
C PRO A 117 9.42 -3.55 15.86
N THR A 118 10.11 -4.58 16.32
CA THR A 118 10.72 -4.55 17.65
C THR A 118 11.73 -3.40 17.66
N PRO A 119 11.56 -2.38 18.53
CA PRO A 119 12.58 -1.34 18.65
C PRO A 119 13.89 -1.99 19.08
N THR A 120 14.90 -1.97 18.20
CA THR A 120 16.26 -2.48 18.51
C THR A 120 17.08 -1.48 19.33
N ALA A 121 16.49 -0.34 19.69
CA ALA A 121 17.14 0.63 20.56
C ALA A 121 17.17 0.04 21.98
N THR A 122 18.34 -0.39 22.42
CA THR A 122 18.61 -0.61 23.84
C THR A 122 18.49 0.74 24.53
N GLU A 123 17.51 0.90 25.44
CA GLU A 123 17.48 2.06 26.32
C GLU A 123 18.80 2.10 27.09
N VAL A 124 19.64 3.09 26.77
CA VAL A 124 20.79 3.41 27.60
C VAL A 124 20.20 4.01 28.87
N ALA A 125 20.15 3.22 29.94
CA ALA A 125 19.85 3.74 31.25
C ALA A 125 20.87 4.86 31.54
N VAL A 126 20.39 6.10 31.66
CA VAL A 126 21.22 7.20 32.14
C VAL A 126 21.48 6.92 33.61
N THR A 127 22.56 6.17 33.88
CA THR A 127 23.03 5.81 35.23
C THR A 127 24.01 6.82 35.81
N GLY A 128 24.28 7.91 35.08
CA GLY A 128 24.92 9.06 35.67
C GLY A 128 23.90 9.83 36.48
N THR A 129 23.98 9.77 37.81
CA THR A 129 23.71 10.98 38.59
C THR A 129 24.66 12.01 38.01
N TYR A 130 24.14 12.96 37.22
CA TYR A 130 24.82 14.23 37.09
C TYR A 130 25.06 14.65 38.54
N ALA A 131 26.32 14.84 38.93
CA ALA A 131 26.58 15.56 40.15
C ALA A 131 26.01 16.94 39.84
N ASP A 132 24.73 17.15 40.12
CA ASP A 132 24.12 18.45 40.04
C ASP A 132 25.01 19.30 40.95
N ASP A 133 25.49 20.43 40.43
CA ASP A 133 26.45 21.29 41.13
C ASP A 133 26.01 21.57 42.58
N ASP A 134 24.71 21.45 42.87
CA ASP A 134 24.07 21.46 44.18
C ASP A 134 24.74 20.56 45.24
N ASP A 135 25.14 19.32 44.93
CA ASP A 135 25.79 18.41 45.90
C ASP A 135 27.22 18.89 46.23
N ALA A 136 27.95 19.35 45.22
CA ALA A 136 29.30 19.90 45.38
C ALA A 136 29.27 21.25 46.14
N ILE A 137 28.27 22.10 45.85
CA ILE A 137 28.02 23.36 46.56
C ILE A 137 27.65 23.08 48.03
N ALA A 138 26.81 22.08 48.30
CA ALA A 138 26.43 21.70 49.67
C ALA A 138 27.64 21.23 50.48
N ALA A 139 28.52 20.42 49.89
CA ALA A 139 29.77 19.99 50.53
C ALA A 139 30.69 21.17 50.85
N ALA A 140 30.89 22.10 49.91
CA ALA A 140 31.72 23.28 50.09
C ALA A 140 31.17 24.23 51.18
N ILE A 141 29.85 24.43 51.22
CA ILE A 141 29.20 25.24 52.27
C ILE A 141 29.43 24.62 53.65
N ASN A 142 29.31 23.29 53.77
CA ASN A 142 29.50 22.61 55.05
C ASN A 142 30.95 22.66 55.52
N ALA A 143 31.93 22.52 54.60
CA ALA A 143 33.34 22.69 54.90
C ALA A 143 33.65 24.11 55.42
N ASN A 144 33.20 25.15 54.70
CA ASN A 144 33.39 26.54 55.13
C ASN A 144 32.74 26.83 56.50
N ARG A 145 31.57 26.24 56.78
CA ARG A 145 30.91 26.37 58.09
C ARG A 145 31.74 25.74 59.21
N ALA A 146 32.35 24.58 58.95
CA ALA A 146 33.21 23.90 59.91
C ALA A 146 34.48 24.72 60.20
N ASP A 147 35.12 25.25 59.16
CA ASP A 147 36.31 26.09 59.29
C ASP A 147 36.01 27.37 60.09
N LEU A 148 34.89 28.04 59.79
CA LEU A 148 34.48 29.22 60.55
C LEU A 148 34.19 28.88 62.01
N ALA A 149 33.53 27.75 62.28
CA ALA A 149 33.26 27.29 63.65
C ALA A 149 34.57 27.03 64.41
N ALA A 150 35.58 26.44 63.75
CA ALA A 150 36.90 26.22 64.33
C ALA A 150 37.62 27.54 64.63
N VAL A 151 37.57 28.52 63.72
CA VAL A 151 38.14 29.86 63.94
C VAL A 151 37.46 30.57 65.11
N VAL A 152 36.13 30.53 65.18
CA VAL A 152 35.37 31.12 66.29
C VAL A 152 35.73 30.46 67.62
N ALA A 153 35.84 29.14 67.65
CA ALA A 153 36.27 28.40 68.84
C ALA A 153 37.69 28.78 69.28
N ALA A 154 38.61 28.93 68.34
CA ALA A 154 39.98 29.35 68.61
C ALA A 154 40.04 30.79 69.19
N LEU A 155 39.26 31.72 68.62
CA LEU A 155 39.18 33.10 69.10
C LEU A 155 38.57 33.21 70.51
N LYS A 156 37.56 32.39 70.81
CA LYS A 156 37.00 32.28 72.17
C LYS A 156 38.02 31.73 73.16
N THR A 157 38.76 30.69 72.78
CA THR A 157 39.81 30.11 73.61
C THR A 157 40.95 31.11 73.87
N ALA A 158 41.25 31.97 72.91
CA ALA A 158 42.21 33.06 73.04
C ALA A 158 41.69 34.26 73.85
N GLY A 159 40.41 34.27 74.26
CA GLY A 159 39.81 35.32 75.09
C GLY A 159 39.52 36.64 74.37
N LEU A 160 39.54 36.66 73.02
CA LEU A 160 39.29 37.87 72.24
C LEU A 160 37.80 38.25 72.18
N PHE A 161 36.90 37.31 72.44
CA PHE A 161 35.45 37.49 72.49
C PHE A 161 34.85 36.51 73.51
N THR A 162 33.70 36.84 74.12
CA THR A 162 32.94 35.94 75.01
C THR A 162 32.06 34.95 74.25
#